data_AF-A0A1V1X3Q5-F1
#
_entry.id   AF-A0A1V1X3Q5-F1
#
_cell.length_a   1.000
_cell.length_b   1.000
_cell.length_c   1.000
_cell.angle_alpha   90.00
_cell.angle_beta   90.00
_cell.angle_gamma   90.00
#
_symmetry.space_group_name_H-M   'P 1'
#
loop_
_entity.id
_entity.type
_entity.pdbx_description
1 polymer ?
#
loop_
_entity_poly.entity_id
_entity_poly.type
_entity_poly.pdbx_seq_one_letter_code
_entity_poly.pdbx_strand_id
1 'polypeptide(L)' 'MLYMQIKSGQKLHLVYEPGEGINQKELIPASKISAPICGRGFSEDGYFRMTINMPLGHACKNCLRVHAARNG' A
#
# COMPACT_ATOMS: atom_id res chain seq x y z
N MET A 1 2.51 8.52 -3.32
CA MET A 1 1.58 7.67 -2.56
C MET A 1 0.78 6.79 -3.51
N LEU A 2 1.18 5.52 -3.62
CA LEU A 2 0.50 4.51 -4.42
C LEU A 2 -0.60 3.80 -3.63
N TYR A 3 -1.65 3.43 -4.37
CA TYR A 3 -2.76 2.64 -3.85
C TYR A 3 -2.93 1.38 -4.67
N MET A 4 -3.20 0.29 -3.98
CA MET A 4 -3.57 -1.00 -4.54
C MET A 4 -5.03 -1.32 -4.22
N GLN A 5 -5.83 -1.66 -5.23
CA GLN A 5 -7.16 -2.22 -5.07
C GLN A 5 -7.13 -3.73 -5.33
N ILE A 6 -7.44 -4.50 -4.29
CA ILE A 6 -7.54 -5.97 -4.37
C ILE A 6 -8.87 -6.31 -5.06
N LYS A 7 -8.89 -7.24 -6.02
CA LYS A 7 -10.08 -7.57 -6.85
C LYS A 7 -11.35 -7.88 -6.05
N SER A 8 -11.24 -8.55 -4.92
CA SER A 8 -12.36 -8.86 -4.00
C SER A 8 -12.62 -7.79 -2.94
N GLY A 9 -11.79 -6.74 -2.90
CA GLY A 9 -11.86 -5.66 -1.93
C GLY A 9 -12.47 -4.38 -2.50
N GLN A 10 -13.40 -3.76 -1.76
CA GLN A 10 -13.96 -2.46 -2.11
C GLN A 10 -13.09 -1.26 -1.69
N LYS A 11 -11.98 -1.50 -0.97
CA LYS A 11 -11.16 -0.43 -0.38
C LYS A 11 -9.78 -0.36 -1.03
N LEU A 12 -9.23 0.85 -1.11
CA LEU A 12 -7.87 1.07 -1.57
C LEU A 12 -6.89 0.80 -0.42
N HIS A 13 -5.75 0.19 -0.72
CA HIS A 13 -4.71 -0.12 0.23
C HIS A 13 -3.45 0.67 -0.11
N LEU A 14 -2.87 1.36 0.87
CA LEU A 14 -1.59 2.03 0.70
C LEU A 14 -0.48 0.99 0.57
N VAL A 15 0.42 1.22 -0.36
CA VAL A 15 1.61 0.39 -0.61
C VAL A 15 2.84 1.30 -0.69
N TYR A 16 4.01 0.73 -0.44
CA TYR A 16 5.28 1.41 -0.64
C TYR A 16 5.66 1.40 -2.12
N GLU A 17 6.14 2.56 -2.56
CA GLU A 17 6.78 2.76 -3.86
C GLU A 17 8.21 2.20 -3.87
N PRO A 18 8.80 1.96 -5.06
CA PRO A 18 10.22 1.67 -5.17
C PRO A 18 11.06 2.71 -4.41
N GLY A 19 12.00 2.24 -3.60
CA GLY A 19 12.84 3.11 -2.76
C GLY A 19 12.19 3.53 -1.43
N GLU A 20 10.92 3.19 -1.18
CA GLU A 20 10.30 3.30 0.14
C GLU A 20 10.33 1.96 0.87
N GLY A 21 10.09 1.97 2.18
CA GLY A 21 10.08 0.76 2.99
C GLY A 21 9.68 1.02 4.44
N ILE A 22 9.56 -0.05 5.23
CA ILE A 22 9.33 0.06 6.68
C ILE A 22 10.54 0.72 7.36
N ASN A 23 11.73 0.44 6.85
CA ASN A 23 13.00 1.00 7.29
C ASN A 23 14.00 0.93 6.13
N GLN A 24 15.21 1.46 6.34
CA GLN A 24 16.27 1.48 5.32
C GLN A 24 16.76 0.08 4.90
N LYS A 25 16.45 -0.98 5.66
CA LYS A 25 16.83 -2.36 5.32
C LYS A 25 15.75 -3.09 4.51
N GLU A 26 14.52 -2.62 4.56
CA GLU A 26 13.35 -3.23 3.92
C GLU A 26 12.79 -2.33 2.81
N LEU A 27 13.68 -1.78 1.98
CA LEU A 27 13.31 -0.96 0.83
C LEU A 27 12.76 -1.82 -0.31
N ILE A 28 11.73 -1.29 -0.99
CA ILE A 28 11.14 -1.95 -2.15
C ILE A 28 12.05 -1.78 -3.36
N PRO A 29 12.44 -2.88 -4.05
CA PRO A 29 13.28 -2.83 -5.24
C PRO A 29 12.67 -2.01 -6.37
N ALA A 30 13.53 -1.52 -7.27
CA ALA A 30 13.10 -0.95 -8.54
C ALA A 30 12.18 -1.94 -9.28
N SER A 31 11.07 -1.43 -9.81
CA SER A 31 10.01 -2.21 -10.51
C SER A 31 9.14 -3.11 -9.63
N LYS A 32 9.24 -3.04 -8.29
CA LYS A 32 8.33 -3.75 -7.38
C LYS A 32 7.46 -2.78 -6.58
N ILE A 33 6.34 -3.30 -6.08
CA ILE A 33 5.50 -2.63 -5.08
C ILE A 33 5.43 -3.52 -3.85
N SER A 34 5.21 -2.93 -2.68
CA SER A 34 5.02 -3.73 -1.47
C SER A 34 3.62 -4.34 -1.36
N ALA A 35 3.49 -5.26 -0.40
CA ALA A 35 2.20 -5.57 0.21
C ALA A 35 1.51 -4.32 0.77
N PRO A 36 0.17 -4.35 0.98
CA PRO A 36 -0.54 -3.36 1.76
C PRO A 36 0.18 -3.07 3.08
N ILE A 37 0.47 -1.80 3.37
CA ILE A 37 1.16 -1.43 4.62
C ILE A 37 0.37 -1.80 5.87
N CYS A 38 -0.94 -2.04 5.74
CA CYS A 38 -1.79 -2.53 6.81
C CYS A 38 -1.64 -4.03 7.11
N GLY A 39 -0.70 -4.73 6.47
CA GLY A 39 -0.45 -6.16 6.66
C GLY A 39 -1.53 -7.06 6.07
N ARG A 40 -2.41 -6.52 5.21
CA ARG A 40 -3.43 -7.36 4.57
C ARG A 40 -2.73 -8.20 3.49
N GLY A 41 -2.83 -9.52 3.63
CA GLY A 41 -2.32 -10.44 2.62
C GLY A 41 -2.95 -10.15 1.26
N PHE A 42 -2.11 -10.21 0.23
CA PHE A 42 -2.51 -10.16 -1.17
C PHE A 42 -1.79 -11.29 -1.91
N SER A 43 -2.36 -11.74 -3.02
CA SER A 43 -1.70 -12.70 -3.89
C SER A 43 -0.84 -11.89 -4.87
N GLU A 44 0.46 -12.18 -4.92
CA GLU A 44 1.37 -11.58 -5.90
C GLU A 44 0.96 -11.95 -7.33
N ASP A 45 0.39 -13.15 -7.52
CA ASP A 45 -0.20 -13.63 -8.78
C ASP A 45 -1.64 -13.15 -9.01
N GLY A 46 -2.21 -12.44 -8.04
CA GLY A 46 -3.58 -11.95 -8.09
C GLY A 46 -3.71 -10.70 -8.96
N TYR A 47 -4.87 -10.52 -9.59
CA TYR A 47 -5.19 -9.27 -10.27
C TYR A 47 -5.40 -8.16 -9.24
N PHE A 48 -4.54 -7.15 -9.24
CA PHE A 48 -4.71 -5.90 -8.50
C PHE A 48 -4.73 -4.71 -9.45
N ARG A 49 -5.52 -3.69 -9.11
CA ARG A 49 -5.52 -2.42 -9.83
C ARG A 49 -4.74 -1.39 -9.04
N MET A 50 -3.69 -0.86 -9.66
CA MET A 50 -2.94 0.27 -9.12
C MET A 50 -3.66 1.57 -9.44
N THR A 51 -3.69 2.49 -8.49
CA THR A 51 -4.19 3.86 -8.71
C THR A 51 -3.29 4.88 -8.02
N ILE A 52 -3.20 6.06 -8.64
CA ILE A 52 -2.44 7.22 -8.18
C ILE A 52 -3.40 8.40 -8.03
N ASN A 53 -3.00 9.42 -7.26
CA ASN A 53 -3.73 10.68 -7.08
C ASN A 53 -5.10 10.57 -6.38
N MET A 54 -5.31 9.53 -5.55
CA MET A 54 -6.48 9.44 -4.69
C MET A 54 -6.21 10.12 -3.33
N PRO A 55 -7.19 10.82 -2.74
CA PRO A 55 -7.03 11.35 -1.39
C PRO A 55 -6.84 10.23 -0.36
N LEU A 56 -6.06 10.50 0.70
CA LEU A 56 -5.82 9.56 1.82
C LEU A 56 -7.11 8.97 2.39
N GLY A 57 -8.20 9.75 2.46
CA GLY A 57 -9.51 9.30 2.97
C GLY A 57 -10.12 8.09 2.25
N HIS A 58 -9.66 7.75 1.04
CA HIS A 58 -10.11 6.54 0.32
C HIS A 58 -9.35 5.27 0.70
N ALA A 59 -8.24 5.40 1.44
CA ALA A 59 -7.52 4.25 1.95
C ALA A 59 -8.37 3.46 2.95
N CYS A 60 -8.09 2.16 3.08
CA CYS A 60 -8.71 1.35 4.09
C CYS A 60 -8.35 1.88 5.49
N LYS A 61 -9.26 1.68 6.45
CA LYS A 61 -9.11 2.21 7.82
C LYS A 61 -7.80 1.78 8.49
N ASN A 62 -7.32 0.58 8.22
CA ASN A 62 -6.06 0.11 8.80
C ASN A 62 -4.84 0.79 8.16
N CYS A 63 -4.84 0.99 6.83
CA CYS A 63 -3.78 1.75 6.16
C CYS A 63 -3.71 3.18 6.69
N LEU A 64 -4.86 3.82 6.91
CA LEU A 64 -4.93 5.15 7.51
C LEU A 64 -4.30 5.19 8.91
N ARG A 65 -4.60 4.20 9.77
CA ARG A 65 -3.99 4.10 11.11
C ARG A 65 -2.49 3.93 11.05
N VAL A 66 -2.00 3.01 10.20
CA VAL A 66 -0.56 2.75 10.05
C VAL A 66 0.15 4.00 9.52
N HIS A 67 -0.45 4.69 8.54
CA HIS A 67 0.10 5.93 7.99
C HIS A 67 0.16 7.03 9.05
N ALA A 68 -0.90 7.22 9.84
CA ALA A 68 -0.92 8.22 10.90
C ALA A 68 0.13 7.93 11.99
N ALA A 69 0.26 6.67 12.42
CA ALA A 69 1.26 6.27 13.42
C ALA A 69 2.72 6.44 12.96
N ARG A 70 2.97 6.58 11.66
CA ARG A 70 4.31 6.78 11.09
C ARG A 70 4.66 8.24 10.82
N ASN A 71 3.66 9.11 10.71
CA ASN A 71 3.83 10.50 10.30
C ASN A 71 3.35 11.51 11.36
N GLY A 72 2.84 11.04 12.50
CA GLY A 72 2.52 11.85 13.68
C GLY A 72 3.56 11.64 14.76
#